data_AF-A0A117SXF0-F1
#
_entry.id   AF-A0A117SXF0-F1
#
_cell.length_a   1.000
_cell.length_b   1.000
_cell.length_c   1.000
_cell.angle_alpha   90.00
_cell.angle_beta   90.00
_cell.angle_gamma   90.00
#
_symmetry.space_group_name_H-M   'P 1'
#
loop_
_entity.id
_entity.type
_entity.pdbx_description
1 polymer ?
#
loop_
_entity_poly.entity_id
_entity_poly.type
_entity_poly.pdbx_seq_one_letter_code
_entity_poly.pdbx_strand_id
1 'polypeptide(L)'
;MTASIEWLPVGHVPHGYRRVFVIKQDQKLRHVVNLAHMPYEWVFRVKEMAGVDGAVDPSLWWGLSVIASLVEEGMLLGAANPDVADDGYLQIRPQEPTKDKMISLAAYQEALREGVHVFTY
;
A
#
# COMPACT_ATOMS: atom_id res chain seq x y z
N MET A 1 16.17 -1.60 -9.41
CA MET A 1 16.56 -1.69 -7.98
C MET A 1 15.48 -2.45 -7.23
N THR A 2 15.75 -2.95 -6.02
CA THR A 2 14.76 -3.75 -5.26
C THR A 2 14.32 -2.99 -4.01
N ALA A 3 13.02 -2.93 -3.78
CA ALA A 3 12.45 -2.41 -2.54
C ALA A 3 11.50 -3.42 -1.92
N SER A 4 11.46 -3.48 -0.60
CA SER A 4 10.52 -4.28 0.17
C SER A 4 9.56 -3.40 0.95
N ILE A 5 8.32 -3.87 1.06
CA ILE A 5 7.24 -3.20 1.77
C ILE A 5 6.72 -4.12 2.85
N GLU A 6 6.91 -3.67 4.08
CA GLU A 6 6.31 -4.26 5.28
C GLU A 6 5.11 -3.41 5.69
N TRP A 7 4.19 -3.96 6.47
CA TRP A 7 3.04 -3.22 6.99
C TRP A 7 2.81 -3.49 8.46
N LEU A 8 2.29 -2.49 9.14
CA LEU A 8 1.82 -2.61 10.51
C LEU A 8 0.39 -3.18 10.55
N PRO A 9 -0.07 -3.67 11.72
CA PRO A 9 -1.45 -4.11 11.90
C PRO A 9 -2.47 -3.05 11.50
N VAL A 10 -3.66 -3.50 11.07
CA VAL A 10 -4.76 -2.60 10.72
C VAL A 10 -5.12 -1.72 11.91
N GLY A 11 -5.25 -0.42 11.67
CA GLY A 11 -5.83 0.49 12.65
C GLY A 11 -7.24 0.87 12.24
N HIS A 12 -8.10 1.08 13.24
CA HIS A 12 -9.42 1.63 13.04
C HIS A 12 -9.43 3.12 13.33
N VAL A 13 -10.20 3.86 12.54
CA VAL A 13 -10.44 5.29 12.68
C VAL A 13 -11.94 5.55 12.46
N PRO A 14 -12.49 6.70 12.88
CA PRO A 14 -13.89 7.00 12.62
C PRO A 14 -14.22 6.82 11.13
N HIS A 15 -15.24 6.02 10.82
CA HIS A 15 -15.71 5.71 9.47
C HIS A 15 -14.73 4.96 8.54
N GLY A 16 -13.66 4.34 9.04
CA GLY A 16 -12.78 3.56 8.16
C GLY A 16 -11.55 2.96 8.83
N TYR A 17 -10.54 2.71 8.01
CA TYR A 17 -9.27 2.12 8.42
C TYR A 17 -8.09 3.07 8.21
N ARG A 18 -6.98 2.72 8.87
CA ARG A 18 -5.64 3.23 8.57
C ARG A 18 -4.69 2.05 8.33
N ARG A 19 -3.76 2.22 7.40
CA ARG A 19 -2.69 1.26 7.12
C ARG A 19 -1.37 2.01 7.09
N VAL A 20 -0.35 1.45 7.74
CA VAL A 20 0.99 2.01 7.76
C VAL A 20 1.92 1.03 7.08
N PHE A 21 2.69 1.53 6.13
CA PHE A 21 3.64 0.77 5.33
C PHE A 21 5.04 1.28 5.61
N VAL A 22 5.98 0.34 5.70
CA VAL A 22 7.41 0.61 5.88
C VAL A 22 8.11 0.14 4.62
N ILE A 23 8.73 1.08 3.91
CA ILE A 23 9.43 0.82 2.66
C ILE A 23 10.93 0.80 2.95
N LYS A 24 11.58 -0.30 2.58
CA LYS A 24 13.03 -0.45 2.66
C LYS A 24 13.61 -0.58 1.26
N GLN A 25 14.70 0.11 1.01
CA GLN A 25 15.52 -0.01 -0.20
C GLN A 25 16.89 -0.50 0.24
N ASP A 26 17.36 -1.60 -0.35
CA ASP A 26 18.64 -2.23 0.03
C ASP A 26 18.75 -2.47 1.56
N GLN A 27 17.65 -2.95 2.16
CA GLN A 27 17.49 -3.19 3.61
C GLN A 27 17.55 -1.95 4.52
N LYS A 28 17.69 -0.75 3.96
CA LYS A 28 17.65 0.50 4.71
C LYS A 28 16.24 1.07 4.69
N LEU A 29 15.77 1.53 5.86
CA LEU A 29 14.51 2.27 5.95
C LEU A 29 14.58 3.47 5.03
N ARG A 30 13.59 3.57 4.13
CA ARG A 30 13.50 4.66 3.18
C ARG A 30 12.27 5.52 3.43
N HIS A 31 11.10 4.90 3.60
CA HIS A 31 9.87 5.62 3.92
C HIS A 31 9.01 4.91 4.96
N VAL A 32 8.23 5.71 5.69
CA VAL A 32 7.06 5.25 6.43
C VAL A 32 5.83 5.97 5.86
N VAL A 33 4.91 5.21 5.27
CA VAL A 33 3.72 5.76 4.60
C VAL A 33 2.47 5.39 5.37
N ASN A 34 1.76 6.39 5.86
CA ASN A 34 0.47 6.26 6.54
C ASN A 34 -0.67 6.55 5.54
N LEU A 35 -1.41 5.52 5.17
CA LEU A 35 -2.64 5.65 4.39
C LEU A 35 -3.82 5.91 5.34
N ALA A 36 -4.26 7.16 5.38
CA ALA A 36 -5.43 7.59 6.13
C ALA A 36 -6.12 8.77 5.42
N HIS A 37 -7.43 8.74 5.20
CA HIS A 37 -8.44 7.77 5.66
C HIS A 37 -8.81 6.75 4.57
N MET A 38 -9.04 5.49 4.95
CA MET A 38 -9.53 4.43 4.06
C MET A 38 -11.00 4.11 4.39
N PRO A 39 -11.99 4.70 3.68
CA PRO A 39 -13.41 4.59 4.05
C PRO A 39 -13.96 3.15 4.00
N TYR A 40 -14.85 2.81 4.92
CA TYR A 40 -15.46 1.47 4.97
C TYR A 40 -16.15 1.09 3.65
N GLU A 41 -16.85 2.03 3.00
CA GLU A 41 -17.52 1.74 1.72
C GLU A 41 -16.52 1.40 0.62
N TRP A 42 -15.36 2.06 0.60
CA TRP A 42 -14.34 1.82 -0.42
C TRP A 42 -13.59 0.51 -0.16
N VAL A 43 -13.30 0.20 1.11
CA VAL A 43 -12.72 -1.10 1.48
C VAL A 43 -13.69 -2.24 1.16
N PHE A 44 -15.00 -2.02 1.33
CA PHE A 44 -16.02 -2.98 0.91
C PHE A 44 -16.01 -3.18 -0.62
N ARG A 45 -15.92 -2.10 -1.43
CA ARG A 45 -15.77 -2.22 -2.89
C ARG A 45 -14.52 -3.01 -3.28
N VAL A 46 -13.39 -2.80 -2.60
CA VAL A 46 -12.16 -3.60 -2.85
C VAL A 46 -12.40 -5.08 -2.56
N LYS A 47 -13.16 -5.40 -1.51
CA LYS A 47 -13.55 -6.79 -1.24
C LYS A 47 -14.36 -7.37 -2.39
N GLU A 48 -15.30 -6.60 -2.95
CA GLU A 48 -16.11 -7.03 -4.10
C GLU A 48 -15.27 -7.23 -5.37
N MET A 49 -14.21 -6.42 -5.57
CA MET A 49 -13.29 -6.56 -6.71
C MET A 49 -12.55 -7.90 -6.72
N ALA A 50 -12.32 -8.51 -5.56
CA ALA A 50 -11.69 -9.83 -5.43
C ALA A 50 -12.60 -10.98 -5.91
N GLY A 51 -13.90 -10.74 -6.08
CA GLY A 51 -14.85 -11.75 -6.53
C GLY A 51 -14.90 -12.97 -5.60
N VAL A 52 -14.95 -14.16 -6.21
CA VAL A 52 -15.10 -15.45 -5.51
C VAL A 52 -13.83 -15.83 -4.73
N ASP A 53 -12.66 -15.49 -5.26
CA ASP A 53 -11.37 -15.82 -4.65
C ASP A 53 -11.16 -15.07 -3.32
N GLY A 54 -11.75 -13.87 -3.22
CA GLY A 54 -11.78 -13.07 -2.01
C GLY A 54 -10.42 -12.46 -1.62
N ALA A 55 -10.48 -11.33 -0.91
CA ALA A 55 -9.32 -10.74 -0.26
C ALA A 55 -9.50 -10.85 1.26
N VAL A 56 -8.55 -11.52 1.92
CA VAL A 56 -8.57 -11.74 3.38
C VAL A 56 -8.54 -10.40 4.13
N ASP A 57 -7.71 -9.47 3.65
CA ASP A 57 -7.60 -8.10 4.13
C ASP A 57 -7.67 -7.13 2.93
N PRO A 58 -8.88 -6.69 2.55
CA PRO A 58 -9.07 -5.77 1.43
C PRO A 58 -8.39 -4.42 1.65
N SER A 59 -8.25 -3.98 2.90
CA SER A 59 -7.54 -2.73 3.23
C SER A 59 -6.03 -2.87 2.97
N LEU A 60 -5.45 -4.04 3.20
CA LEU A 60 -4.08 -4.34 2.82
C LEU A 60 -3.91 -4.32 1.31
N TRP A 61 -4.78 -5.04 0.60
CA TRP A 61 -4.66 -5.20 -0.84
C TRP A 61 -4.73 -3.85 -1.55
N TRP A 62 -5.67 -3.00 -1.14
CA TRP A 62 -5.76 -1.63 -1.62
C TRP A 62 -4.52 -0.82 -1.26
N GLY A 63 -4.08 -0.88 0.00
CA GLY A 63 -2.93 -0.10 0.45
C GLY A 63 -1.63 -0.49 -0.28
N LEU A 64 -1.35 -1.78 -0.44
CA LEU A 64 -0.22 -2.26 -1.23
C LEU A 64 -0.30 -1.78 -2.69
N SER A 65 -1.50 -1.74 -3.27
CA SER A 65 -1.70 -1.23 -4.63
C SER A 65 -1.40 0.26 -4.75
N VAL A 66 -1.80 1.05 -3.76
CA VAL A 66 -1.45 2.48 -3.69
C VAL A 66 0.06 2.66 -3.62
N ILE A 67 0.75 1.91 -2.74
CA ILE A 67 2.20 2.05 -2.62
C ILE A 67 2.93 1.56 -3.87
N ALA A 68 2.48 0.46 -4.50
CA ALA A 68 3.00 -0.04 -5.77
C ALA A 68 2.96 1.05 -6.85
N SER A 69 1.78 1.68 -7.06
CA SER A 69 1.59 2.76 -8.02
C SER A 69 2.55 3.92 -7.77
N LEU A 70 2.72 4.33 -6.51
CA LEU A 70 3.62 5.43 -6.14
C LEU A 70 5.10 5.10 -6.36
N VAL A 71 5.49 3.83 -6.23
CA VAL A 71 6.84 3.37 -6.55
C VAL A 71 7.05 3.35 -8.07
N GLU A 72 6.10 2.78 -8.82
CA GLU A 72 6.14 2.70 -10.29
C GLU A 72 6.15 4.08 -10.96
N GLU A 73 5.40 5.04 -10.41
CA GLU A 73 5.36 6.43 -10.86
C GLU A 73 6.61 7.23 -10.44
N GLY A 74 7.54 6.61 -9.70
CA GLY A 74 8.77 7.25 -9.24
C GLY A 74 8.58 8.29 -8.13
N MET A 75 7.39 8.38 -7.54
CA MET A 75 7.08 9.35 -6.49
C MET A 75 7.73 9.00 -5.15
N LEU A 76 7.93 7.73 -4.82
CA LEU A 76 8.56 7.37 -3.53
C LEU A 76 10.08 7.23 -3.65
N LEU A 77 10.55 6.44 -4.60
CA LEU A 77 11.96 6.02 -4.68
C LEU A 77 12.78 6.81 -5.71
N GLY A 78 12.18 7.83 -6.33
CA GLY A 78 12.87 8.78 -7.21
C GLY A 78 13.82 9.72 -6.45
N ALA A 79 14.86 10.21 -7.13
CA ALA A 79 15.95 10.98 -6.51
C ALA A 79 15.57 12.39 -6.00
N ALA A 80 14.35 12.86 -6.26
CA ALA A 80 13.91 14.21 -5.88
C ALA A 80 12.39 14.34 -5.88
N ASN A 81 11.68 13.62 -5.00
CA ASN A 81 10.29 13.99 -4.74
C ASN A 81 10.28 15.15 -3.71
N PRO A 82 9.93 16.40 -4.12
CA PRO A 82 9.90 17.55 -3.22
C PRO A 82 8.81 17.45 -2.15
N ASP A 83 7.83 16.57 -2.33
CA ASP A 83 6.74 16.33 -1.38
C ASP A 83 7.11 15.31 -0.30
N VAL A 84 8.27 14.67 -0.41
CA VAL A 84 8.78 13.77 0.63
C VAL A 84 9.49 14.59 1.69
N ALA A 85 8.95 14.56 2.90
CA ALA A 85 9.57 15.19 4.06
C ALA A 85 11.01 14.66 4.26
N ASP A 86 11.89 15.51 4.77
CA ASP A 86 13.31 15.18 4.99
C ASP A 86 13.51 13.96 5.90
N ASP A 87 12.50 13.54 6.66
CA ASP A 87 12.50 12.39 7.57
C ASP A 87 11.98 11.07 6.94
N GLY A 88 11.52 11.11 5.68
CA GLY A 88 10.96 9.96 4.97
C GLY A 88 9.55 9.55 5.41
N TYR A 89 8.86 10.35 6.22
CA TYR A 89 7.46 10.10 6.59
C TYR A 89 6.48 10.72 5.58
N LEU A 90 5.43 9.97 5.23
CA LEU A 90 4.37 10.44 4.35
C LEU A 90 3.00 10.07 4.92
N GLN A 91 2.06 11.01 4.86
CA GLN A 91 0.65 10.71 5.10
C GLN A 91 -0.15 10.98 3.83
N ILE A 92 -0.83 9.95 3.34
CA ILE A 92 -1.54 9.98 2.06
C ILE A 92 -3.00 9.64 2.31
N ARG A 93 -3.90 10.43 1.72
CA ARG A 93 -5.29 10.03 1.56
C ARG A 93 -5.41 9.28 0.23
N PRO A 94 -5.61 7.95 0.24
CA PRO A 94 -5.71 7.21 -1.01
C PRO A 94 -6.97 7.61 -1.77
N GLN A 95 -6.87 7.64 -3.10
CA GLN A 95 -8.00 7.87 -4.00
C GLN A 95 -8.90 6.64 -4.07
N GLU A 96 -10.12 6.81 -4.56
CA GLU A 96 -11.07 5.71 -4.73
C GLU A 96 -10.43 4.54 -5.50
N PRO A 97 -10.53 3.30 -4.99
CA PRO A 97 -9.92 2.15 -5.62
C PRO A 97 -10.57 1.86 -6.98
N THR A 98 -9.75 1.61 -7.99
CA THR A 98 -10.20 1.12 -9.30
C THR A 98 -9.48 -0.19 -9.62
N LYS A 99 -10.20 -1.16 -10.21
CA LYS A 99 -9.71 -2.53 -10.37
C LYS A 99 -8.44 -2.64 -11.21
N ASP A 100 -8.28 -1.76 -12.20
CA ASP A 100 -7.11 -1.66 -13.08
C ASP A 100 -5.84 -1.19 -12.38
N LYS A 101 -5.98 -0.50 -11.24
CA LYS A 101 -4.86 0.01 -10.42
C LYS A 101 -4.50 -0.90 -9.25
N MET A 102 -5.20 -2.03 -9.11
CA MET A 102 -4.91 -3.00 -8.06
C MET A 102 -3.76 -3.90 -8.50
N ILE A 103 -2.82 -4.17 -7.61
CA ILE A 103 -1.89 -5.29 -7.84
C ILE A 103 -2.69 -6.58 -8.02
N SER A 104 -2.14 -7.54 -8.76
CA SER A 104 -2.83 -8.82 -8.97
C SER A 104 -3.15 -9.48 -7.63
N LEU A 105 -4.30 -10.16 -7.56
CA LEU A 105 -4.72 -10.85 -6.34
C LEU A 105 -3.68 -11.92 -5.91
N ALA A 106 -3.05 -12.57 -6.88
CA ALA A 106 -1.96 -13.52 -6.65
C ALA A 106 -0.76 -12.86 -5.97
N ALA A 107 -0.33 -11.68 -6.44
CA ALA A 107 0.79 -10.95 -5.82
C ALA A 107 0.45 -10.47 -4.39
N TYR A 108 -0.82 -10.10 -4.15
CA TYR A 108 -1.31 -9.79 -2.81
C TYR A 108 -1.29 -11.01 -1.88
N GLN A 109 -1.82 -12.15 -2.32
CA GLN A 109 -1.88 -13.37 -1.53
C GLN A 109 -0.48 -13.88 -1.19
N GLU A 110 0.44 -13.80 -2.14
CA GLU A 110 1.84 -14.13 -1.92
C GLU A 110 2.50 -13.20 -0.90
N ALA A 111 2.29 -11.89 -1.04
CA ALA A 111 2.80 -10.94 -0.06
C ALA A 111 2.24 -11.20 1.34
N LEU A 112 0.92 -11.49 1.45
CA LEU A 112 0.29 -11.82 2.72
C LEU A 112 0.92 -13.06 3.36
N ARG A 113 1.27 -14.07 2.56
CA ARG A 113 1.92 -15.32 3.00
C ARG A 113 3.33 -15.07 3.53
N GLU A 114 4.11 -14.24 2.85
CA GLU A 114 5.51 -13.92 3.20
C GLU A 114 5.63 -12.81 4.25
N GLY A 115 4.56 -12.05 4.50
CA GLY A 115 4.57 -10.90 5.42
C GLY A 115 5.29 -9.67 4.88
N VAL A 116 5.63 -9.67 3.59
CA VAL A 116 6.35 -8.60 2.90
C VAL A 116 5.98 -8.61 1.43
N HIS A 117 5.93 -7.44 0.80
CA HIS A 117 5.81 -7.33 -0.66
C HIS A 117 7.12 -6.81 -1.25
N VAL A 118 7.67 -7.47 -2.26
CA VAL A 118 8.92 -7.07 -2.92
C VAL A 118 8.64 -6.57 -4.32
N PHE A 119 9.09 -5.35 -4.64
CA PHE A 119 9.00 -4.77 -5.98
C PHE A 119 10.38 -4.71 -6.63
N THR A 120 10.39 -5.01 -7.93
CA THR A 120 11.53 -4.72 -8.81
C THR A 120 11.08 -3.62 -9.77
N TYR A 121 11.81 -2.50 -9.79
CA TYR A 121 11.52 -1.33 -10.61
C TYR A 121 12.80 -0.75 -11.22
#